data_AF-A0A2J8QEY7-F1
#
_entry.id   AF-A0A2J8QEY7-F1
#
_cell.length_a   1.000
_cell.length_b   1.000
_cell.length_c   1.000
_cell.angle_alpha   90.00
_cell.angle_beta   90.00
_cell.angle_gamma   90.00
#
_symmetry.space_group_name_H-M   'P 1'
#
loop_
_entity.id
_entity.type
_entity.pdbx_description
1 polymer ?
#
loop_
_entity_poly.entity_id
_entity_poly.type
_entity_poly.pdbx_seq_one_letter_code
_entity_poly.pdbx_strand_id
1 'polypeptide(L)' 'MPDEINIDELLELESEEERSRKIQGLLKSCGKPVEDFIQELLAKLQGLHRQPGLRQPSPSHDGSLSPLQDRARTAHP' A
#
# COMPACT_ATOMS: atom_id res chain seq x y z
N MET A 1 -15.19 5.39 16.45
CA MET A 1 -13.88 5.31 15.77
C MET A 1 -13.70 6.63 15.05
N PRO A 2 -12.55 7.32 15.19
CA PRO A 2 -12.31 8.51 14.39
C PRO A 2 -12.37 8.17 12.90
N ASP A 3 -12.81 9.11 12.07
CA ASP A 3 -12.72 8.98 10.62
C ASP A 3 -11.24 8.92 10.21
N GLU A 4 -10.82 7.78 9.70
CA GLU A 4 -9.43 7.53 9.31
C GLU A 4 -9.23 7.91 7.84
N ILE A 5 -8.15 8.64 7.55
CA ILE A 5 -7.83 9.10 6.20
C ILE A 5 -6.80 8.14 5.59
N ASN A 6 -7.15 7.50 4.48
CA ASN A 6 -6.26 6.60 3.76
C ASN A 6 -5.32 7.39 2.82
N ILE A 7 -4.06 7.56 3.23
CA ILE A 7 -3.03 8.29 2.47
C ILE A 7 -2.76 7.63 1.12
N ASP A 8 -2.75 6.30 1.12
CA ASP A 8 -2.53 5.49 -0.05
C ASP A 8 -3.59 5.78 -1.12
N GLU A 9 -4.85 5.90 -0.74
CA GLU A 9 -5.95 6.24 -1.67
C GLU A 9 -5.82 7.68 -2.20
N LEU A 10 -5.37 8.63 -1.38
CA LEU A 10 -5.13 10.01 -1.81
C LEU A 10 -4.00 10.11 -2.84
N LEU A 11 -2.98 9.26 -2.72
CA LEU A 11 -1.86 9.18 -3.67
C LEU A 11 -2.26 8.57 -5.03
N GLU A 12 -3.35 7.79 -5.08
CA GLU A 12 -3.88 7.21 -6.32
C GLU A 12 -4.69 8.20 -7.16
N LEU A 13 -5.20 9.27 -6.55
CA LEU A 13 -5.94 10.31 -7.26
C LEU A 13 -5.00 11.09 -8.17
N GLU A 14 -5.45 11.42 -9.38
CA GLU A 14 -4.61 12.03 -10.41
C GLU A 14 -4.44 13.55 -10.18
N SER A 15 -5.51 14.20 -9.71
CA SER A 15 -5.56 15.66 -9.54
C SER A 15 -5.63 16.09 -8.07
N GLU A 16 -5.00 17.24 -7.77
CA GLU A 16 -5.05 17.85 -6.44
C GLU A 16 -6.48 18.25 -6.05
N GLU A 17 -7.32 18.67 -7.00
CA GLU A 17 -8.72 19.00 -6.75
C GLU A 17 -9.56 17.77 -6.34
N GLU A 18 -9.23 16.58 -6.82
CA GLU A 18 -9.88 15.35 -6.38
C GLU A 18 -9.45 14.97 -4.97
N ARG A 19 -8.15 15.10 -4.68
CA ARG A 19 -7.60 14.88 -3.33
C ARG A 19 -8.25 15.81 -2.32
N SER A 20 -8.34 17.10 -2.64
CA SER A 20 -8.94 18.11 -1.75
C SER A 20 -10.42 17.80 -1.46
N ARG A 21 -11.21 17.46 -2.48
CA ARG A 21 -12.63 17.07 -2.32
C ARG A 21 -12.79 15.82 -1.47
N LYS A 22 -11.92 14.81 -1.65
CA LYS A 22 -11.93 13.58 -0.85
C LYS A 22 -11.66 13.87 0.62
N ILE A 23 -10.60 14.64 0.92
CA ILE A 23 -10.22 15.03 2.28
C ILE A 23 -11.34 15.86 2.93
N GLN A 24 -11.92 16.82 2.20
CA GLN A 24 -13.03 17.63 2.69
C GLN A 24 -14.28 16.78 3.01
N GLY A 25 -14.55 15.74 2.22
CA GLY A 25 -15.63 14.79 2.47
C GLY A 25 -15.43 13.97 3.75
N LEU A 26 -14.19 13.52 4.00
CA LEU A 26 -13.81 12.79 5.22
C LEU A 26 -13.87 13.67 6.47
N LEU A 27 -13.50 14.95 6.32
CA LEU A 27 -13.52 15.93 7.39
C LEU A 27 -14.85 16.67 7.55
N LYS A 28 -15.89 16.29 6.80
CA LYS A 28 -17.19 16.97 6.82
C LYS A 28 -17.87 16.96 8.19
N SER A 29 -17.59 15.94 9.00
CA SER A 29 -18.07 15.81 10.38
C SER A 29 -17.26 16.64 11.37
N CYS A 30 -16.12 17.22 10.94
CA CYS A 30 -15.30 18.07 11.77
C CYS A 30 -15.97 19.44 11.91
N GLY A 31 -16.42 19.80 13.11
CA GLY A 31 -17.05 21.09 13.40
C GLY A 31 -16.08 22.28 13.45
N LYS A 32 -14.93 22.18 12.79
CA LYS A 32 -13.85 23.17 12.78
C LYS A 32 -13.45 23.49 11.34
N PRO A 33 -12.88 24.67 11.06
CA PRO A 33 -12.29 24.94 9.76
C PRO A 33 -11.16 23.95 9.49
N VAL A 34 -11.17 23.36 8.30
CA VAL A 34 -10.21 22.33 7.90
C VAL A 34 -9.39 22.72 6.67
N GLU A 35 -9.64 23.90 6.09
CA GLU A 35 -8.94 24.43 4.92
C GLU A 35 -7.42 24.46 5.09
N ASP A 36 -6.91 24.88 6.25
CA ASP A 36 -5.46 24.86 6.55
C ASP A 36 -4.92 23.43 6.61
N PHE A 37 -5.66 22.52 7.24
CA PHE A 37 -5.27 21.10 7.33
C PHE A 37 -5.25 20.45 5.93
N ILE A 38 -6.26 20.74 5.10
CA ILE A 38 -6.33 20.23 3.73
C ILE A 38 -5.13 20.73 2.92
N GLN A 39 -4.83 22.03 2.96
CA GLN A 39 -3.68 22.60 2.25
C GLN A 39 -2.35 22.00 2.73
N GLU A 40 -2.15 21.87 4.05
CA GLU A 40 -0.94 21.28 4.59
C GLU A 40 -0.80 19.80 4.20
N LEU A 41 -1.90 19.04 4.23
CA LEU A 41 -1.90 17.64 3.83
C LEU A 41 -1.58 17.49 2.33
N LEU A 42 -2.18 18.31 1.46
CA LEU A 42 -1.88 18.31 0.03
C LEU A 42 -0.41 18.65 -0.25
N ALA A 43 0.14 19.66 0.44
CA ALA A 43 1.55 20.00 0.32
C ALA A 43 2.47 18.84 0.73
N LYS A 44 2.12 18.11 1.80
CA LYS A 44 2.86 16.90 2.21
C LYS A 44 2.73 15.76 1.20
N LEU A 45 1.56 15.62 0.56
CA LEU A 45 1.31 14.60 -0.46
C LEU A 45 2.07 14.87 -1.75
N GLN A 46 2.31 16.13 -2.15
CA GLN A 46 3.12 16.45 -3.33
C GLN A 46 4.55 15.89 -3.24
N GLY A 47 5.11 15.76 -2.04
CA GLY A 47 6.42 15.14 -1.81
C GLY A 47 6.39 13.62 -1.64
N LEU A 48 5.21 13.03 -1.50
CA LEU A 48 5.02 11.59 -1.30
C LEU A 48 4.61 10.97 -2.65
N HIS A 49 5.50 10.19 -3.25
CA HIS A 49 5.13 9.34 -4.37
C HIS A 49 4.90 7.92 -3.87
N ARG A 50 3.75 7.34 -4.20
CA ARG A 50 3.53 5.90 -4.02
C ARG A 50 4.61 5.18 -4.82
N GLN A 51 5.51 4.45 -4.15
CA GLN A 51 6.41 3.56 -4.87
C GLN A 51 5.55 2.47 -5.52
N PRO A 52 5.52 2.37 -6.87
CA PRO A 52 4.88 1.23 -7.52
C PRO A 52 5.64 0.01 -7.05
N GLY A 53 4.98 -0.79 -6.22
CA GLY A 53 5.59 -1.73 -5.29
C GLY A 53 6.99 -2.21 -5.66
N LEU A 54 7.95 -1.94 -4.79
CA LEU A 54 8.77 -3.05 -4.33
C LEU A 54 7.78 -4.06 -3.74
N ARG A 55 7.18 -4.89 -4.61
CA ARG A 55 6.85 -6.26 -4.27
C ARG A 55 8.16 -6.80 -3.75
N GLN A 56 8.39 -6.69 -2.45
CA GLN A 56 9.40 -7.47 -1.78
C GLN A 56 8.90 -8.90 -1.97
N PRO A 57 9.49 -9.73 -2.86
CA PRO A 57 9.35 -11.16 -2.62
C PRO A 57 9.92 -11.35 -1.23
N SER A 58 9.07 -11.75 -0.28
CA SER A 58 9.51 -12.10 1.07
C SER A 58 10.78 -12.93 0.94
N PRO A 59 11.91 -12.50 1.51
CA PRO A 59 13.14 -13.24 1.34
C PRO A 59 12.96 -14.58 2.07
N SER A 60 13.06 -15.64 1.28
CA SER A 60 13.42 -16.99 1.71
C SER A 60 12.38 -17.77 2.53
N HIS A 61 11.55 -18.53 1.82
CA HIS A 61 11.50 -19.96 2.11
C HIS A 61 11.78 -20.70 0.79
N ASP A 62 13.06 -20.82 0.49
CA ASP A 62 13.62 -21.78 -0.46
C ASP A 62 13.29 -23.19 0.06
N GLY A 63 12.04 -23.59 -0.09
CA GLY A 63 11.64 -24.99 -0.05
C GLY A 63 11.96 -25.59 -1.41
N SER A 64 13.25 -25.76 -1.69
CA SER A 64 13.73 -26.52 -2.85
C SER A 64 13.32 -27.98 -2.69
N LEU A 65 12.05 -28.28 -2.97
CA LEU A 65 11.60 -29.63 -3.26
C LEU A 65 11.88 -29.87 -4.74
N SER A 66 13.15 -30.15 -5.05
CA SER A 66 13.53 -30.71 -6.34
C SER A 66 12.81 -32.05 -6.52
N PRO A 67 12.02 -32.24 -7.60
CA PRO A 67 11.62 -33.56 -8.01
C PRO A 67 12.80 -34.23 -8.74
N LEU A 68 12.85 -35.56 -8.64
CA LEU A 68 13.62 -36.49 -9.47
C LEU A 68 14.91 -37.09 -8.85
N GLN A 69 14.89 -38.43 -8.83
CA GLN A 69 16.01 -39.40 -8.88
C GLN A 69 16.50 -40.00 -7.56
N ASP A 70 15.78 -41.03 -7.08
CA ASP A 70 16.47 -42.24 -6.62
C ASP A 70 16.05 -43.41 -7.53
N ARG A 71 16.68 -43.46 -8.71
CA ARG A 71 16.70 -44.66 -9.53
C ARG A 71 17.87 -45.49 -9.07
N ALA A 72 17.55 -46.62 -8.45
CA ALA A 72 18.36 -47.81 -8.23
C ALA A 72 19.31 -47.81 -7.02
N ARG A 73 18.94 -48.59 -6.00
CA ARG A 73 19.73 -49.77 -5.61
C ARG A 73 18.92 -50.81 -4.81
N THR A 74 18.79 -51.98 -5.44
CA THR A 74 18.99 -53.33 -4.85
C THR A 74 18.21 -53.75 -3.60
N ALA A 75 17.30 -54.72 -3.73
CA ALA A 75 17.56 -56.15 -3.46
C ALA A 75 16.26 -56.92 -3.16
N HIS A 76 16.10 -58.07 -3.83
CA HIS A 76 15.18 -59.17 -3.50
C HIS A 76 15.42 -59.73 -2.09
N PRO A 77 14.42 -60.39 -1.46
CA PRO A 77 14.16 -61.82 -1.68
C PRO A 77 12.75 -62.13 -2.18
#